data_AF-A0A537M3T9-F1
#
_entry.id   AF-A0A537M3T9-F1
#
_cell.length_a   1.000
_cell.length_b   1.000
_cell.length_c   1.000
_cell.angle_alpha   90.00
_cell.angle_beta   90.00
_cell.angle_gamma   90.00
#
_symmetry.space_group_name_H-M   'P 1'
#
loop_
_entity.id
_entity.type
_entity.pdbx_description
1 polymer ?
#
loop_
_entity_poly.entity_id
_entity_poly.type
_entity_poly.pdbx_seq_one_letter_code
_entity_poly.pdbx_strand_id
1 'polypeptide(L)'
;MNTARLSMNCAPEIATRRVREWVDAPLPFLSVTEHPNSWVTLDLGGYSLEYLDTEDWLRLGKHVDLFFESFSTSLCAGEILVILAGEVRRHIVIDSDNPEHQLNIGRMRYEGRSPLLSWTDIWTFVEDNHWQNEID
;
A
#
# COMPACT_ATOMS: atom_id res chain seq x y z
N MET A 1 -12.83 4.63 -10.47
CA MET A 1 -12.36 5.19 -9.19
C MET A 1 -11.00 4.62 -8.94
N ASN A 2 -10.03 5.48 -8.64
CA ASN A 2 -8.66 5.08 -8.41
C ASN A 2 -8.29 5.54 -7.01
N THR A 3 -7.65 4.66 -6.25
CA THR A 3 -7.16 4.95 -4.91
C THR A 3 -5.70 4.55 -4.88
N ALA A 4 -4.87 5.37 -4.25
CA ALA A 4 -3.49 5.03 -3.92
C ALA A 4 -3.18 5.68 -2.57
N ARG A 5 -2.92 4.87 -1.55
CA ARG A 5 -2.65 5.34 -0.19
C ARG A 5 -1.44 4.65 0.36
N LEU A 6 -0.61 5.42 1.05
CA LEU A 6 0.55 4.93 1.76
C LEU A 6 0.40 5.29 3.24
N SER A 7 0.27 4.26 4.07
CA SER A 7 0.25 4.36 5.52
C SER A 7 1.63 4.04 6.06
N MET A 8 2.13 4.85 7.00
CA MET A 8 3.46 4.70 7.60
C MET A 8 3.39 4.85 9.12
N ASN A 9 4.09 3.99 9.86
CA ASN A 9 4.22 4.13 11.32
C ASN A 9 5.32 5.15 11.66
N CYS A 10 5.00 6.44 11.54
CA CYS A 10 5.89 7.54 11.90
C CYS A 10 5.13 8.86 12.00
N ALA A 11 5.78 9.91 12.50
CA ALA A 11 5.18 11.25 12.51
C ALA A 11 4.88 11.77 11.07
N PRO A 12 3.83 12.58 10.88
CA PRO A 12 3.41 13.05 9.56
C PRO A 12 4.51 13.75 8.75
N GLU A 13 5.39 14.50 9.41
CA GLU A 13 6.48 15.21 8.75
C GLU A 13 7.55 14.24 8.22
N ILE A 14 7.77 13.12 8.93
CA ILE A 14 8.69 12.07 8.52
C ILE A 14 8.12 11.32 7.30
N ALA A 15 6.84 10.96 7.34
CA ALA A 15 6.16 10.28 6.23
C ALA A 15 6.24 11.13 4.94
N THR A 16 5.80 12.40 5.06
CA THR A 16 5.81 13.37 3.95
C THR A 16 7.22 13.57 3.39
N ARG A 17 8.23 13.73 4.25
CA ARG A 17 9.63 13.92 3.82
C ARG A 17 10.16 12.69 3.07
N ARG A 18 9.96 11.49 3.62
CA ARG A 18 10.45 10.24 2.99
C ARG A 18 9.90 10.05 1.59
N VAL A 19 8.59 10.25 1.45
CA VAL A 19 7.92 10.06 0.16
C VAL A 19 8.35 11.12 -0.85
N ARG A 20 8.57 12.37 -0.43
CA ARG A 20 9.15 13.42 -1.30
C ARG A 20 10.59 13.12 -1.71
N GLU A 21 11.43 12.68 -0.77
CA GLU A 21 12.82 12.28 -1.05
C GLU A 21 12.90 11.12 -2.04
N TRP A 22 11.90 10.23 -2.01
CA TRP A 22 11.85 9.07 -2.89
C TRP A 22 11.28 9.39 -4.28
N VAL A 23 10.17 10.15 -4.38
CA VAL A 23 9.57 10.51 -5.69
C VAL A 23 10.42 11.51 -6.47
N ASP A 24 11.33 12.22 -5.80
CA ASP A 24 12.12 13.32 -6.40
C ASP A 24 11.22 14.34 -7.15
N ALA A 25 9.99 14.53 -6.66
CA ALA A 25 9.03 15.46 -7.23
C ALA A 25 8.13 16.06 -6.15
N PRO A 26 7.58 17.27 -6.38
CA PRO A 26 6.53 17.81 -5.52
C PRO A 26 5.26 16.97 -5.71
N LEU A 27 5.06 15.98 -4.86
CA LEU A 27 3.82 15.21 -4.84
C LEU A 27 2.66 16.08 -4.36
N PRO A 28 1.53 16.11 -5.09
CA PRO A 28 0.29 16.65 -4.57
C PRO A 28 -0.38 15.56 -3.72
N PHE A 29 0.00 15.45 -2.44
CA PHE A 29 -0.81 14.68 -1.50
C PHE A 29 -2.21 15.30 -1.47
N LEU A 30 -3.26 14.51 -1.70
CA LEU A 30 -4.63 15.00 -1.59
C LEU A 30 -4.99 15.25 -0.13
N SER A 31 -4.49 14.40 0.77
CA SER A 31 -4.69 14.54 2.20
C SER A 31 -3.63 13.78 3.00
N VAL A 32 -3.50 14.17 4.27
CA VAL A 32 -2.72 13.45 5.29
C VAL A 32 -3.68 13.16 6.43
N THR A 33 -3.81 11.89 6.81
CA THR A 33 -4.71 11.44 7.88
C THR A 33 -3.92 10.76 8.98
N GLU A 34 -4.04 11.24 10.21
CA GLU A 34 -3.44 10.60 11.38
C GLU A 34 -4.39 9.53 11.95
N HIS A 35 -3.83 8.38 12.30
CA HIS A 35 -4.54 7.27 12.93
C HIS A 35 -4.04 7.07 14.37
N PRO A 36 -4.82 6.37 15.22
CA PRO A 36 -4.30 5.83 16.47
C PRO A 36 -3.02 5.00 16.24
N ASN A 37 -2.18 4.84 17.27
CA ASN A 37 -0.93 4.05 17.21
C ASN A 37 0.18 4.63 16.31
N SER A 38 0.19 5.95 16.09
CA SER A 38 1.25 6.67 15.35
C SER A 38 1.36 6.31 13.85
N TRP A 39 0.29 5.77 13.28
CA TRP A 39 0.18 5.57 11.84
C TRP A 39 -0.34 6.84 11.16
N VAL A 40 0.23 7.14 9.99
CA VAL A 40 -0.19 8.27 9.14
C VAL A 40 -0.42 7.77 7.74
N THR A 41 -1.58 8.08 7.18
CA THR A 41 -1.96 7.75 5.81
C THR A 41 -1.82 8.97 4.91
N LEU A 42 -1.06 8.81 3.84
CA LEU A 42 -0.91 9.78 2.76
C LEU A 42 -1.80 9.35 1.59
N ASP A 43 -2.77 10.17 1.23
CA ASP A 43 -3.55 9.98 0.00
C ASP A 43 -2.76 10.55 -1.18
N LEU A 44 -2.36 9.65 -2.08
CA LEU A 44 -1.54 9.97 -3.24
C LEU A 44 -2.37 10.37 -4.45
N GLY A 45 -3.71 10.41 -4.33
CA GLY A 45 -4.61 10.87 -5.39
C GLY A 45 -4.59 10.05 -6.67
N GLY A 46 -4.29 8.75 -6.54
CA GLY A 46 -4.09 7.87 -7.69
C GLY A 46 -2.77 8.11 -8.42
N TYR A 47 -1.82 8.84 -7.81
CA TYR A 47 -0.43 8.79 -8.25
C TYR A 47 0.06 7.36 -8.08
N SER A 48 0.36 6.74 -9.22
CA SER A 48 0.70 5.33 -9.29
C SER A 48 2.11 5.14 -8.75
N LEU A 49 2.19 4.70 -7.49
CA LEU A 49 3.33 3.93 -6.98
C LEU A 49 3.19 2.45 -7.35
N GLU A 50 2.31 2.13 -8.29
CA GLU A 50 1.96 0.76 -8.61
C GLU A 50 3.10 0.12 -9.39
N TYR A 51 3.27 -1.18 -9.20
CA TYR A 51 4.29 -1.98 -9.88
C TYR A 51 5.73 -1.58 -9.56
N LEU A 52 5.96 -0.88 -8.45
CA LEU A 52 7.30 -0.76 -7.92
C LEU A 52 7.83 -2.14 -7.57
N ASP A 53 9.11 -2.37 -7.88
CA ASP A 53 9.73 -3.60 -7.46
C ASP A 53 9.84 -3.66 -5.93
N THR A 54 10.00 -4.88 -5.42
CA THR A 54 10.05 -5.09 -3.98
C THR A 54 11.29 -4.43 -3.34
N GLU A 55 12.37 -4.19 -4.10
CA GLU A 55 13.56 -3.54 -3.57
C GLU A 55 13.33 -2.04 -3.32
N ASP A 56 12.63 -1.35 -4.22
CA ASP A 56 12.28 0.05 -4.06
C ASP A 56 11.33 0.27 -2.87
N TRP A 57 10.38 -0.64 -2.70
CA TRP A 57 9.53 -0.67 -1.51
C TRP A 57 10.32 -0.87 -0.21
N LEU A 58 11.30 -1.78 -0.21
CA LEU A 58 12.20 -1.98 0.93
C LEU A 58 13.08 -0.75 1.20
N ARG A 59 13.50 0.00 0.17
CA ARG A 59 14.23 1.26 0.34
C ARG A 59 13.37 2.32 1.02
N LEU A 60 12.10 2.44 0.62
CA LEU A 60 11.15 3.35 1.24
C LEU A 60 10.86 2.95 2.71
N GLY A 61 10.69 1.64 2.95
CA GLY A 61 10.36 1.03 4.24
C GLY A 61 11.52 0.73 5.18
N LYS A 62 12.75 1.11 4.82
CA LYS A 62 13.97 0.66 5.50
C LYS A 62 13.99 0.89 7.02
N HIS A 63 13.25 1.88 7.51
CA HIS A 63 13.26 2.30 8.92
C HIS A 63 11.88 2.56 9.51
N VAL A 64 10.82 2.24 8.76
CA VAL A 64 9.45 2.51 9.15
C VAL A 64 8.58 1.39 8.63
N ASP A 65 7.64 0.95 9.45
CA ASP A 65 6.59 0.05 9.00
C ASP A 65 5.71 0.82 8.00
N LEU A 66 5.35 0.14 6.91
CA LEU A 66 4.48 0.72 5.90
C LEU A 66 3.44 -0.28 5.40
N PHE A 67 2.32 0.29 5.02
CA PHE A 67 1.24 -0.38 4.35
C PHE A 67 0.89 0.46 3.12
N PHE A 68 0.93 -0.15 1.94
CA PHE A 68 0.49 0.49 0.70
C PHE A 68 -0.71 -0.25 0.14
N GLU A 69 -1.68 0.53 -0.32
CA GLU A 69 -2.84 0.04 -1.05
C GLU A 69 -3.09 0.88 -2.29
N SER A 70 -3.39 0.22 -3.39
CA SER A 70 -3.99 0.85 -4.56
C SER A 70 -5.04 -0.03 -5.21
N PHE A 71 -5.97 0.61 -5.90
CA PHE A 71 -6.84 -0.07 -6.85
C PHE A 71 -7.32 0.87 -7.94
N SER A 72 -7.66 0.28 -9.09
CA SER A 72 -8.29 0.94 -10.23
C SER A 72 -9.50 0.13 -10.67
N THR A 73 -10.70 0.67 -10.48
CA THR A 73 -11.92 0.02 -10.98
C THR A 73 -12.01 0.03 -12.50
N SER A 74 -11.27 0.91 -13.17
CA SER A 74 -11.24 1.01 -14.63
C SER A 74 -10.34 -0.05 -15.25
N LEU A 75 -9.27 -0.43 -14.55
CA LEU A 75 -8.32 -1.47 -14.97
C LEU A 75 -8.60 -2.82 -14.32
N CYS A 76 -9.58 -2.91 -13.41
CA CYS A 76 -9.84 -4.10 -12.60
C CYS A 76 -8.55 -4.64 -11.97
N ALA A 77 -7.77 -3.73 -11.39
CA ALA A 77 -6.45 -4.00 -10.85
C ALA A 77 -6.29 -3.43 -9.45
N GLY A 78 -5.37 -3.99 -8.66
CA GLY A 78 -4.99 -3.47 -7.36
C GLY A 78 -3.72 -4.09 -6.79
N GLU A 79 -3.13 -3.37 -5.85
CA GLU A 79 -1.88 -3.72 -5.17
C GLU A 79 -2.03 -3.55 -3.67
N ILE A 80 -1.52 -4.51 -2.90
CA ILE A 80 -1.33 -4.39 -1.47
C ILE A 80 0.10 -4.79 -1.13
N LEU A 81 0.76 -3.94 -0.35
CA LEU A 81 2.08 -4.22 0.19
C LEU A 81 2.11 -3.93 1.69
N VAL A 82 2.75 -4.82 2.43
CA VAL A 82 2.97 -4.69 3.86
C VAL A 82 4.43 -4.95 4.17
N ILE A 83 5.13 -3.94 4.70
CA ILE A 83 6.48 -4.07 5.24
C ILE A 83 6.44 -3.79 6.74
N LEU A 84 6.81 -4.78 7.54
CA LEU A 84 6.89 -4.66 9.00
C LEU A 84 8.27 -5.12 9.47
N ALA A 85 8.87 -4.35 10.38
CA ALA A 85 10.22 -4.57 10.90
C ALA A 85 11.28 -4.72 9.78
N GLY A 86 11.10 -3.97 8.68
CA GLY A 86 12.00 -3.98 7.52
C GLY A 86 11.88 -5.22 6.63
N GLU A 87 10.87 -6.06 6.82
CA GLU A 87 10.62 -7.26 6.01
C GLU A 87 9.27 -7.17 5.28
N VAL A 88 9.24 -7.62 4.02
CA VAL A 88 8.00 -7.73 3.24
C VAL A 88 7.17 -8.89 3.79
N ARG A 89 6.06 -8.55 4.44
CA ARG A 89 5.08 -9.52 4.97
C ARG A 89 4.08 -9.96 3.90
N ARG A 90 3.74 -9.03 3.01
CA ARG A 90 2.84 -9.26 1.88
C ARG A 90 3.22 -8.32 0.74
N HIS A 91 3.22 -8.84 -0.47
CA HIS A 91 3.17 -8.05 -1.68
C HIS A 91 2.29 -8.79 -2.68
N ILE A 92 1.10 -8.26 -2.94
CA ILE A 92 0.17 -8.78 -3.93
C ILE A 92 -0.14 -7.72 -4.95
N VAL A 93 -0.06 -8.11 -6.21
CA VAL A 93 -0.50 -7.31 -7.36
C VAL A 93 -1.45 -8.21 -8.14
N ILE A 94 -2.68 -7.74 -8.35
CA ILE A 94 -3.64 -8.38 -9.23
C ILE A 94 -3.99 -7.38 -10.32
N ASP A 95 -3.55 -7.67 -11.53
CA ASP A 95 -3.98 -6.99 -12.74
C ASP A 95 -4.66 -8.02 -13.64
N SER A 96 -5.95 -7.81 -13.90
CA SER A 96 -6.78 -8.71 -14.70
C SER A 96 -6.42 -8.62 -16.19
N ASP A 97 -5.97 -7.45 -16.63
CA ASP A 97 -5.66 -7.15 -18.03
C ASP A 97 -4.20 -7.47 -18.36
N ASN A 98 -3.30 -7.46 -17.38
CA ASN A 98 -1.87 -7.74 -17.55
C ASN A 98 -1.34 -8.82 -16.57
N PRO A 99 -1.55 -10.12 -16.88
CA PRO A 99 -1.17 -11.24 -16.00
C PRO A 99 0.33 -11.31 -15.65
N GLU A 100 1.21 -10.78 -16.49
CA GLU A 100 2.65 -10.71 -16.27
C GLU A 100 3.06 -9.80 -15.11
N HIS A 101 2.18 -8.87 -14.71
CA HIS A 101 2.39 -7.99 -13.57
C HIS A 101 1.88 -8.60 -12.26
N GLN A 102 1.23 -9.77 -12.32
CA GLN A 102 0.73 -10.41 -11.11
C GLN A 102 1.87 -10.81 -10.18
N LEU A 103 1.71 -10.46 -8.91
CA LEU A 103 2.66 -10.76 -7.86
C LEU A 103 1.92 -11.33 -6.67
N ASN A 104 2.49 -12.35 -6.02
CA ASN A 104 1.86 -12.97 -4.88
C ASN A 104 2.92 -13.50 -3.90
N ILE A 105 3.44 -12.61 -3.06
CA ILE A 105 4.47 -12.88 -2.06
C ILE A 105 3.87 -12.74 -0.66
N GLY A 106 4.19 -13.69 0.22
CA GLY A 106 3.80 -13.64 1.63
C GLY A 106 2.31 -13.87 1.87
N ARG A 107 1.85 -13.59 3.09
CA ARG A 107 0.44 -13.75 3.49
C ARG A 107 0.13 -12.91 4.73
N MET A 108 -1.00 -12.23 4.72
CA MET A 108 -1.56 -11.49 5.85
C MET A 108 -2.38 -12.39 6.78
N ARG A 109 -2.61 -11.97 8.03
CA ARG A 109 -3.47 -12.71 8.98
C ARG A 109 -4.92 -12.79 8.48
N TYR A 110 -5.42 -11.71 7.90
CA TYR A 110 -6.74 -11.56 7.28
C TYR A 110 -7.03 -12.67 6.26
N GLU A 111 -6.03 -13.01 5.44
CA GLU A 111 -6.14 -14.00 4.38
C GLU A 111 -6.35 -15.43 4.88
N GLY A 112 -6.26 -15.68 6.19
CA GLY A 112 -6.63 -16.96 6.80
C GLY A 112 -8.12 -17.27 6.71
N ARG A 113 -8.98 -16.25 6.67
CA ARG A 113 -10.44 -16.38 6.55
C ARG A 113 -10.98 -15.89 5.21
N SER A 114 -10.36 -14.85 4.66
CA SER A 114 -10.78 -14.18 3.44
C SER A 114 -9.57 -14.02 2.50
N PRO A 115 -9.23 -15.05 1.71
CA PRO A 115 -8.10 -14.99 0.78
C PRO A 115 -8.27 -13.86 -0.24
N LEU A 116 -7.18 -13.16 -0.58
CA LEU A 116 -7.17 -12.14 -1.63
C LEU A 116 -6.78 -12.81 -2.96
N LEU A 117 -7.77 -13.18 -3.77
CA LEU A 117 -7.57 -13.98 -5.00
C LEU A 117 -7.96 -13.23 -6.27
N SER A 118 -8.72 -12.16 -6.14
CA SER A 118 -9.25 -11.36 -7.24
C SER A 118 -9.14 -9.87 -6.94
N TRP A 119 -9.21 -9.05 -7.99
CA TRP A 119 -9.15 -7.59 -7.82
C TRP A 119 -10.30 -7.09 -6.92
N THR A 120 -11.46 -7.76 -6.95
CA THR A 120 -12.61 -7.43 -6.09
C THR A 120 -12.29 -7.68 -4.62
N ASP A 121 -11.52 -8.72 -4.30
CA ASP A 121 -11.10 -8.97 -2.92
C ASP A 121 -10.17 -7.85 -2.42
N ILE A 122 -9.24 -7.37 -3.26
CA ILE A 122 -8.39 -6.21 -2.95
C ILE A 122 -9.27 -4.97 -2.73
N TRP A 123 -10.21 -4.71 -3.64
CA TRP A 123 -11.13 -3.58 -3.52
C TRP A 123 -11.90 -3.61 -2.19
N THR A 124 -12.52 -4.75 -1.85
CA THR A 124 -13.24 -4.91 -0.57
C THR A 124 -12.31 -4.71 0.63
N PHE A 125 -11.10 -5.28 0.58
CA PHE A 125 -10.12 -5.12 1.65
C PHE A 125 -9.75 -3.66 1.94
N VAL A 126 -9.54 -2.88 0.88
CA VAL A 126 -9.16 -1.47 0.95
C VAL A 126 -10.31 -0.60 1.45
N GLU A 127 -11.51 -0.74 0.88
CA GLU A 127 -12.66 0.08 1.27
C GLU A 127 -13.09 -0.16 2.73
N ASP A 128 -13.00 -1.40 3.19
CA ASP A 128 -13.36 -1.77 4.57
C ASP A 128 -12.23 -1.51 5.59
N ASN A 129 -11.13 -0.86 5.16
CA ASN A 129 -9.95 -0.55 5.98
C ASN A 129 -9.41 -1.77 6.76
N HIS A 130 -9.44 -2.96 6.15
CA HIS A 130 -9.04 -4.19 6.83
C HIS A 130 -7.55 -4.22 7.21
N TRP A 131 -6.73 -3.41 6.55
CA TRP A 131 -5.30 -3.24 6.83
C TRP A 131 -5.00 -2.87 8.28
N GLN A 132 -5.90 -2.14 8.96
CA GLN A 132 -5.71 -1.77 10.37
C GLN A 132 -5.57 -2.99 11.28
N ASN A 133 -6.23 -4.12 10.94
CA ASN A 133 -6.10 -5.36 11.71
C ASN A 133 -4.77 -6.09 11.48
N GLU A 134 -4.00 -5.73 10.44
CA GLU A 134 -2.70 -6.33 10.13
C GLU A 134 -1.54 -5.63 10.81
N ILE A 135 -1.75 -4.37 11.18
CA ILE A 135 -0.72 -3.49 11.74
C ILE A 135 -0.88 -3.22 13.25
N ASP A 136 -1.98 -3.70 13.85
CA ASP A 136 -2.21 -3.79 15.30
C ASP A 136 -1.58 -5.07 15.92
#